data_AF-Q255S8-F1
#
_entry.id   AF-Q255S8-F1
#
_cell.length_a   1.000
_cell.length_b   1.000
_cell.length_c   1.000
_cell.angle_alpha   90.00
_cell.angle_beta   90.00
_cell.angle_gamma   90.00
#
_symmetry.space_group_name_H-M   'P 1'
#
loop_
_entity.id
_entity.type
_entity.pdbx_description
1 polymer ?
#
loop_
_entity_poly.entity_id
_entity_poly.type
_entity_poly.pdbx_seq_one_letter_code
_entity_poly.pdbx_strand_id
1 'polypeptide(L)'
;MRFCCFILLLLTSLPAWGRDLILIGREETTSDKFSPPQHTELANGQRVYYSYYAALMDAQENSRGCIFVYFNPRHKQVWTEVTQKDFCLPRDLGNVCNIVVMQPGLISSKDFYPKIDPMVLYMADFQDRFWELDLQGPCVILITVDANGRDKVHRVLPCSSSVS
;
A
#
# COMPACT_ATOMS: atom_id res chain seq x y z
N MET A 1 28.59 46.65 -7.25
CA MET A 1 28.99 46.05 -5.96
C MET A 1 27.89 46.28 -4.94
N ARG A 2 27.39 45.19 -4.34
CA ARG A 2 26.81 45.08 -2.99
C ARG A 2 25.56 45.92 -2.68
N PHE A 3 24.41 45.27 -2.51
CA PHE A 3 23.59 45.32 -1.28
C PHE A 3 22.49 44.24 -1.32
N CYS A 4 22.90 42.97 -1.43
CA CYS A 4 22.05 41.79 -1.18
C CYS A 4 21.92 41.51 0.32
N CYS A 5 21.49 42.48 1.12
CA CYS A 5 21.38 42.30 2.58
C CYS A 5 19.97 42.55 3.15
N PHE A 6 18.96 42.85 2.33
CA PHE A 6 17.61 43.14 2.84
C PHE A 6 16.59 42.00 2.75
N ILE A 7 16.95 40.84 2.18
CA ILE A 7 16.04 39.66 2.12
C ILE A 7 16.33 38.65 3.25
N LEU A 8 17.43 38.81 4.00
CA LEU A 8 17.83 37.89 5.08
C LEU A 8 17.21 38.19 6.46
N LEU A 9 16.38 39.23 6.59
CA LEU A 9 15.76 39.62 7.87
C LEU A 9 14.26 39.29 8.00
N LEU A 10 13.66 38.61 7.02
CA LEU A 10 12.27 38.15 7.06
C LEU A 10 12.09 36.67 7.46
N LEU A 11 13.18 35.97 7.80
CA LEU A 11 13.16 34.54 8.15
C LEU A 11 13.37 34.25 9.66
N THR A 12 13.43 35.26 10.53
CA THR A 12 13.75 35.06 11.97
C THR A 12 12.61 35.39 12.92
N SER A 13 11.35 35.45 12.46
CA SER A 13 10.19 35.68 13.35
C SER A 13 9.11 34.60 13.23
N LEU A 14 9.52 33.34 13.34
CA LEU A 14 8.61 32.27 13.73
C LEU A 14 9.16 31.59 14.99
N PRO A 15 8.37 31.49 16.06
CA PRO A 15 8.81 30.91 17.31
C PRO A 15 9.16 29.44 17.09
N ALA A 16 10.37 29.07 17.51
CA ALA A 16 10.79 27.69 17.68
C ALA A 16 9.95 27.05 18.80
N TRP A 17 8.73 26.62 18.47
CA TRP A 17 7.94 25.75 19.33
C TRP A 17 8.13 24.33 18.83
N GLY A 18 9.20 23.72 19.31
CA GLY A 18 9.61 22.40 18.85
C GLY A 18 10.92 22.02 19.50
N ARG A 19 10.89 21.79 20.81
CA ARG A 19 11.77 20.86 21.50
C ARG A 19 11.26 20.59 22.91
N ASP A 20 11.19 19.29 23.19
CA ASP A 20 11.27 18.63 24.48
C ASP A 20 10.04 18.62 25.39
N LEU A 21 9.13 17.70 25.06
CA LEU A 21 8.62 16.77 26.05
C LEU A 21 8.87 15.34 25.54
N ILE A 22 10.06 14.82 25.85
CA ILE A 22 10.33 13.39 25.83
C ILE A 22 9.52 12.79 26.99
N LEU A 23 8.26 12.46 26.73
CA LEU A 23 7.53 11.53 27.59
C LEU A 23 8.05 10.14 27.24
N ILE A 24 8.98 9.65 28.07
CA ILE A 24 9.25 8.21 28.20
C ILE A 24 8.00 7.60 28.85
N GLY A 25 6.94 7.51 28.05
CA GLY A 25 5.79 6.67 28.31
C GLY A 25 6.16 5.28 27.81
N ARG A 26 6.50 4.38 28.73
CA ARG A 26 6.40 2.94 28.50
C ARG A 26 4.91 2.65 28.30
N GLU A 27 4.39 2.94 27.12
CA GLU A 27 3.01 2.69 26.78
C GLU A 27 2.90 1.21 26.43
N GLU A 28 2.27 0.47 27.33
CA GLU A 28 1.83 -0.89 27.07
C GLU A 28 1.05 -0.90 25.75
N THR A 29 1.40 -1.88 24.90
CA THR A 29 0.76 -2.23 23.63
C THR A 29 -0.76 -2.22 23.70
N THR A 30 -1.40 -1.06 23.56
CA THR A 30 -2.78 -0.95 23.12
C THR A 30 -2.74 -1.11 21.61
N SER A 31 -3.01 -2.34 21.16
CA SER A 31 -3.25 -2.64 19.75
C SER A 31 -4.18 -1.56 19.18
N ASP A 32 -3.71 -0.83 18.17
CA ASP A 32 -4.49 0.15 17.41
C ASP A 32 -5.61 -0.59 16.67
N LYS A 33 -6.68 -0.95 17.40
CA LYS A 33 -7.85 -1.67 16.88
C LYS A 33 -8.69 -0.82 15.93
N PHE A 34 -8.30 0.43 15.68
CA PHE A 34 -9.00 1.34 14.79
C PHE A 34 -8.49 1.29 13.36
N SER A 35 -7.23 0.90 13.15
CA SER A 35 -6.61 0.88 11.83
C SER A 35 -6.49 -0.56 11.32
N PRO A 36 -7.18 -0.93 10.24
CA PRO A 36 -6.95 -2.21 9.59
C PRO A 36 -5.49 -2.34 9.14
N PRO A 37 -4.92 -3.56 9.09
CA PRO A 37 -3.55 -3.77 8.67
C PRO A 37 -3.38 -3.36 7.20
N GLN A 38 -2.26 -2.71 6.90
CA GLN A 38 -1.92 -2.28 5.54
C GLN A 38 -1.16 -3.37 4.76
N HIS A 39 -0.53 -4.31 5.48
CA HIS A 39 0.22 -5.43 4.92
C HIS A 39 0.32 -6.59 5.92
N THR A 40 0.80 -7.73 5.43
CA THR A 40 1.28 -8.86 6.24
C THR A 40 2.71 -9.21 5.84
N GLU A 41 3.50 -9.70 6.80
CA GLU A 41 4.87 -10.13 6.57
C GLU A 41 4.91 -11.66 6.38
N LEU A 42 5.59 -12.09 5.32
CA LEU A 42 5.81 -13.47 4.96
C LEU A 42 6.98 -14.06 5.77
N ALA A 43 7.12 -15.38 5.79
CA ALA A 43 8.17 -16.05 6.57
C ALA A 43 9.60 -15.66 6.14
N ASN A 44 9.76 -15.15 4.91
CA ASN A 44 11.03 -14.70 4.35
C ASN A 44 11.30 -13.19 4.53
N GLY A 45 10.45 -12.47 5.27
CA GLY A 45 10.53 -11.03 5.50
C GLY A 45 9.98 -10.16 4.36
N GLN A 46 9.48 -10.76 3.27
CA GLN A 46 8.76 -10.01 2.24
C GLN A 46 7.38 -9.59 2.74
N ARG A 47 6.81 -8.55 2.14
CA ARG A 47 5.49 -8.03 2.50
C ARG A 47 4.49 -8.28 1.38
N VAL A 48 3.29 -8.71 1.77
CA VAL A 48 2.09 -8.70 0.93
C VAL A 48 1.22 -7.58 1.43
N TYR A 49 0.96 -6.59 0.58
CA TYR A 49 0.18 -5.41 0.92
C TYR A 49 -1.31 -5.65 0.67
N TYR A 50 -2.14 -5.05 1.52
CA TYR A 50 -3.59 -4.98 1.33
C TYR A 50 -4.00 -3.62 0.75
N SER A 51 -3.26 -2.58 1.11
CA SER A 51 -3.43 -1.22 0.62
C SER A 51 -2.48 -0.93 -0.53
N TYR A 52 -3.04 -0.49 -1.66
CA TYR A 52 -2.24 -0.04 -2.80
C TYR A 52 -1.40 1.19 -2.44
N TYR A 53 -1.95 2.12 -1.67
CA TYR A 53 -1.24 3.32 -1.25
C TYR A 53 0.01 2.97 -0.42
N ALA A 54 -0.10 2.04 0.53
CA ALA A 54 1.04 1.60 1.32
C ALA A 54 2.12 0.93 0.45
N ALA A 55 1.71 0.13 -0.55
CA ALA A 55 2.64 -0.46 -1.50
C ALA A 55 3.32 0.58 -2.40
N LEU A 56 2.61 1.64 -2.80
CA LEU A 56 3.18 2.72 -3.59
C LEU A 56 4.20 3.53 -2.80
N MET A 57 3.90 3.88 -1.54
CA MET A 57 4.84 4.57 -0.66
C MET A 57 6.13 3.75 -0.47
N ASP A 58 6.01 2.46 -0.17
CA ASP A 58 7.17 1.58 -0.05
C ASP A 58 7.96 1.45 -1.36
N ALA A 59 7.27 1.43 -2.52
CA ALA A 59 7.93 1.37 -3.81
C ALA A 59 8.73 2.65 -4.10
N GLN A 60 8.20 3.82 -3.74
CA GLN A 60 8.88 5.10 -3.87
C GLN A 60 10.11 5.19 -2.94
N GLU A 61 9.95 4.81 -1.67
CA GLU A 61 11.04 4.85 -0.68
C GLU A 61 12.18 3.89 -1.02
N ASN A 62 11.85 2.71 -1.57
CA ASN A 62 12.82 1.66 -1.87
C ASN A 62 13.18 1.55 -3.36
N SER A 63 12.80 2.54 -4.17
CA SER A 63 13.05 2.56 -5.63
C SER A 63 12.62 1.28 -6.36
N ARG A 64 11.49 0.69 -5.94
CA ARG A 64 10.88 -0.48 -6.62
C ARG A 64 10.12 0.01 -7.85
N GLY A 65 10.39 -0.59 -9.01
CA GLY A 65 9.86 -0.12 -10.29
C GLY A 65 8.46 -0.63 -10.62
N CYS A 66 7.93 -1.61 -9.89
CA CYS A 66 6.70 -2.32 -10.27
C CYS A 66 5.84 -2.68 -9.05
N ILE A 67 4.54 -2.77 -9.26
CA ILE A 67 3.56 -3.28 -8.31
C ILE A 67 2.63 -4.26 -9.03
N PHE A 68 2.53 -5.49 -8.53
CA PHE A 68 1.55 -6.47 -8.95
C PHE A 68 0.34 -6.41 -8.04
N VAL A 69 -0.83 -6.12 -8.59
CA VAL A 69 -2.10 -6.11 -7.85
C VAL A 69 -2.93 -7.31 -8.26
N TYR A 70 -3.11 -8.24 -7.32
CA TYR A 70 -4.03 -9.37 -7.43
C TYR A 70 -5.40 -8.91 -6.97
N PHE A 71 -6.24 -8.50 -7.91
CA PHE A 71 -7.55 -7.92 -7.63
C PHE A 71 -8.64 -8.96 -7.84
N ASN A 72 -9.62 -9.02 -6.92
CA ASN A 72 -10.80 -9.84 -7.07
C ASN A 72 -12.01 -9.12 -6.45
N PRO A 73 -12.98 -8.64 -7.26
CA PRO A 73 -14.17 -7.95 -6.77
C PRO A 73 -15.19 -8.89 -6.10
N ARG A 74 -14.97 -10.21 -6.15
CA ARG A 74 -15.93 -11.22 -5.68
C ARG A 74 -15.52 -11.77 -4.31
N HIS A 75 -16.50 -12.22 -3.52
CA HIS A 75 -16.26 -12.87 -2.22
C HIS A 75 -15.61 -14.26 -2.31
N LYS A 76 -15.64 -14.90 -3.49
CA LYS A 76 -14.98 -16.20 -3.68
C LYS A 76 -13.48 -16.01 -3.52
N GLN A 77 -12.84 -16.83 -2.69
CA GLN A 77 -11.38 -16.78 -2.55
C GLN A 77 -10.71 -17.30 -3.83
N VAL A 78 -9.95 -16.43 -4.49
CA VAL A 78 -9.19 -16.74 -5.73
C VAL A 78 -7.69 -16.66 -5.47
N TRP A 79 -7.24 -15.77 -4.58
CA TRP A 79 -5.82 -15.48 -4.34
C TRP A 79 -5.28 -16.05 -3.05
N THR A 80 -5.89 -17.10 -2.49
CA THR A 80 -5.49 -17.68 -1.20
C THR A 80 -4.02 -18.04 -1.18
N GLU A 81 -3.50 -18.65 -2.24
CA GLU A 81 -2.09 -19.04 -2.38
C GLU A 81 -1.11 -17.86 -2.25
N VAL A 82 -1.47 -16.68 -2.77
CA VAL A 82 -0.62 -15.47 -2.68
C VAL A 82 -0.55 -14.92 -1.25
N THR A 83 -1.54 -15.27 -0.43
CA THR A 83 -1.67 -14.81 0.96
C THR A 83 -1.19 -15.84 1.98
N GLN A 84 -0.72 -17.00 1.54
CA GLN A 84 -0.12 -18.01 2.41
C GLN A 84 1.28 -17.57 2.88
N LYS A 85 1.67 -17.97 4.09
CA LYS A 85 2.93 -17.52 4.73
C LYS A 85 4.19 -17.99 4.01
N ASP A 86 4.09 -19.07 3.24
CA ASP A 86 5.13 -19.71 2.45
C ASP A 86 5.19 -19.19 1.02
N PHE A 87 4.24 -18.34 0.61
CA PHE A 87 4.35 -17.64 -0.65
C PHE A 87 5.64 -16.81 -0.68
N CYS A 88 6.38 -16.90 -1.78
CA CYS A 88 7.56 -16.07 -1.99
C CYS A 88 7.72 -15.74 -3.46
N LEU A 89 8.03 -14.47 -3.75
CA LEU A 89 8.54 -14.13 -5.07
C LEU A 89 9.99 -14.60 -5.18
N PRO A 90 10.44 -14.99 -6.39
CA PRO A 90 11.87 -15.07 -6.68
C PRO A 90 12.56 -13.81 -6.18
N ARG A 91 13.70 -13.95 -5.48
CA ARG A 91 14.35 -12.81 -4.79
C ARG A 91 14.57 -11.60 -5.69
N ASP A 92 15.01 -11.84 -6.92
CA ASP A 92 15.24 -10.79 -7.90
C ASP A 92 13.97 -9.99 -8.20
N LEU A 93 12.83 -10.67 -8.27
CA LEU A 93 11.53 -10.04 -8.48
C LEU A 93 11.04 -9.33 -7.21
N GLY A 94 11.21 -9.92 -6.03
CA GLY A 94 10.85 -9.31 -4.76
C GLY A 94 11.65 -8.04 -4.41
N ASN A 95 12.84 -7.87 -4.99
CA ASN A 95 13.65 -6.66 -4.82
C ASN A 95 13.15 -5.49 -5.69
N VAL A 96 12.45 -5.77 -6.79
CA VAL A 96 12.01 -4.76 -7.76
C VAL A 96 10.49 -4.55 -7.78
N CYS A 97 9.73 -5.46 -7.17
CA CYS A 97 8.27 -5.47 -7.19
C CYS A 97 7.65 -5.50 -5.80
N ASN A 98 6.56 -4.75 -5.64
CA ASN A 98 5.59 -4.96 -4.56
C ASN A 98 4.44 -5.85 -4.99
N ILE A 99 3.86 -6.56 -4.03
CA ILE A 99 2.62 -7.33 -4.23
C ILE A 99 1.52 -6.71 -3.40
N VAL A 100 0.39 -6.48 -4.04
CA VAL A 100 -0.86 -6.09 -3.41
C VAL A 100 -1.88 -7.19 -3.66
N VAL A 101 -2.60 -7.63 -2.64
CA VAL A 101 -3.74 -8.54 -2.78
C VAL A 101 -5.00 -7.83 -2.29
N MET A 102 -5.99 -7.74 -3.17
CA MET A 102 -7.25 -7.05 -2.93
C MET A 102 -8.42 -7.98 -3.18
N GLN A 103 -9.06 -8.43 -2.09
CA GLN A 103 -10.22 -9.32 -2.14
C GLN A 103 -11.09 -9.13 -0.89
N PRO A 104 -12.43 -9.06 -1.03
CA PRO A 104 -13.34 -9.02 0.12
C PRO A 104 -13.13 -10.21 1.06
N GLY A 105 -13.20 -9.95 2.36
CA GLY A 105 -13.07 -10.94 3.43
C GLY A 105 -11.64 -11.39 3.71
N LEU A 106 -10.63 -10.78 3.07
CA LEU A 106 -9.23 -11.11 3.35
C LEU A 106 -8.79 -10.61 4.73
N ILE A 107 -9.28 -9.44 5.14
CA ILE A 107 -9.15 -8.92 6.50
C ILE A 107 -10.48 -9.13 7.21
N SER A 108 -10.43 -9.69 8.41
CA SER A 108 -11.63 -9.91 9.23
C SER A 108 -12.22 -8.58 9.71
N SER A 109 -13.45 -8.28 9.26
CA SER A 109 -14.21 -7.08 9.67
C SER A 109 -14.59 -7.08 11.16
N LYS A 110 -14.51 -8.23 11.84
CA LYS A 110 -14.84 -8.35 13.26
C LYS A 110 -13.75 -7.78 14.16
N ASP A 111 -12.52 -7.69 13.66
CA ASP A 111 -11.36 -7.31 14.45
C ASP A 111 -11.13 -5.80 14.52
N PHE A 112 -11.81 -5.03 13.64
CA PHE A 112 -11.61 -3.59 13.48
C PHE A 112 -12.92 -2.81 13.57
N TYR A 113 -12.84 -1.49 13.74
CA TYR A 113 -13.95 -0.55 13.64
C TYR A 113 -13.72 0.43 12.49
N PRO A 114 -14.75 0.81 11.70
CA PRO A 114 -16.12 0.31 11.74
C PRO A 114 -16.20 -1.18 11.36
N LYS A 115 -17.32 -1.86 11.70
CA LYS A 115 -17.56 -3.29 11.38
C LYS A 115 -17.87 -3.53 9.89
N ILE A 116 -17.16 -2.81 9.03
CA ILE A 116 -17.15 -2.92 7.58
C ILE A 116 -15.92 -3.73 7.22
N ASP A 117 -15.99 -4.48 6.12
CA ASP A 117 -14.83 -5.16 5.56
C ASP A 117 -13.77 -4.13 5.13
N PRO A 118 -12.58 -4.09 5.78
CA PRO A 118 -11.54 -3.14 5.42
C PRO A 118 -11.08 -3.26 3.98
N MET A 119 -11.16 -4.46 3.39
CA MET A 119 -10.76 -4.67 2.02
C MET A 119 -11.63 -3.91 1.04
N VAL A 120 -12.93 -3.74 1.34
CA VAL A 120 -13.82 -2.96 0.49
C VAL A 120 -13.37 -1.50 0.43
N LEU A 121 -12.86 -0.95 1.53
CA LEU A 121 -12.32 0.41 1.56
C LEU A 121 -11.04 0.52 0.73
N TYR A 122 -10.07 -0.37 0.93
CA TYR A 122 -8.84 -0.37 0.14
C TYR A 122 -9.09 -0.59 -1.37
N MET A 123 -10.10 -1.38 -1.71
CA MET A 123 -10.51 -1.60 -3.09
C MET A 123 -11.18 -0.36 -3.69
N ALA A 124 -12.00 0.35 -2.92
CA ALA A 124 -12.59 1.62 -3.35
C ALA A 124 -11.49 2.67 -3.61
N ASP A 125 -10.54 2.84 -2.69
CA ASP A 125 -9.40 3.74 -2.87
C ASP A 125 -8.59 3.42 -4.13
N PHE A 126 -8.42 2.13 -4.44
CA PHE A 126 -7.73 1.68 -5.65
C PHE A 126 -8.52 2.01 -6.92
N GLN A 127 -9.84 1.77 -6.91
CA GLN A 127 -10.71 2.08 -8.04
C GLN A 127 -10.87 3.58 -8.26
N ASP A 128 -10.85 4.40 -7.21
CA ASP A 128 -10.86 5.87 -7.34
C ASP A 128 -9.57 6.38 -8.00
N ARG A 129 -8.43 5.75 -7.68
CA ARG A 129 -7.14 6.10 -8.30
C ARG A 129 -7.06 5.72 -9.77
N PHE A 130 -7.59 4.55 -10.13
CA PHE A 130 -7.57 3.99 -11.48
C PHE A 130 -8.98 3.83 -12.03
N TRP A 131 -9.75 4.92 -12.00
CA TRP A 131 -11.19 4.96 -12.34
C TRP A 131 -11.48 4.55 -13.78
N GLU A 132 -10.48 4.61 -14.66
CA GLU A 132 -10.59 4.17 -16.05
C GLU A 132 -10.62 2.64 -16.22
N LEU A 133 -10.29 1.87 -15.16
CA LEU A 133 -10.28 0.41 -15.22
C LEU A 133 -11.66 -0.19 -14.96
N ASP A 134 -12.16 -0.95 -15.94
CA ASP A 134 -13.38 -1.74 -15.77
C ASP A 134 -13.09 -3.11 -15.14
N LEU A 135 -13.02 -3.17 -13.80
CA LEU A 135 -12.61 -4.36 -13.05
C LEU A 135 -13.80 -5.25 -12.63
N GLN A 136 -14.39 -5.96 -13.59
CA GLN A 136 -15.58 -6.81 -13.37
C GLN A 136 -15.29 -8.23 -12.83
N GLY A 137 -14.03 -8.64 -12.80
CA GLY A 137 -13.63 -10.00 -12.41
C GLY A 137 -12.23 -10.09 -11.83
N PRO A 138 -11.84 -11.28 -11.34
CA PRO A 138 -10.50 -11.50 -10.84
C PRO A 138 -9.47 -11.22 -11.93
N CYS A 139 -8.42 -10.47 -11.59
CA CYS A 139 -7.37 -10.10 -12.52
C CYS A 139 -6.06 -9.81 -11.80
N VAL A 140 -4.97 -9.82 -12.55
CA VAL A 140 -3.67 -9.33 -12.11
C VAL A 140 -3.35 -8.07 -12.88
N ILE A 141 -3.02 -7.01 -12.17
CA ILE A 141 -2.72 -5.69 -12.75
C ILE A 141 -1.24 -5.42 -12.50
N LEU A 142 -0.49 -5.13 -13.56
CA LEU A 142 0.88 -4.65 -13.47
C LEU A 142 0.87 -3.13 -13.56
N ILE A 143 1.37 -2.51 -12.50
CA ILE A 143 1.57 -1.06 -12.40
C ILE A 143 3.08 -0.80 -12.37
N THR A 144 3.53 0.18 -13.15
CA THR A 144 4.92 0.64 -13.14
C THR A 144 5.02 1.96 -12.39
N VAL A 145 6.06 2.13 -11.59
CA VAL A 145 6.39 3.36 -10.87
C VAL A 145 7.63 3.99 -11.50
N ASP A 146 7.53 5.23 -11.95
CA ASP A 146 8.64 5.97 -12.56
C ASP A 146 9.58 6.58 -11.51
N ALA A 147 10.71 7.12 -11.95
CA ALA A 147 11.71 7.73 -11.07
C ALA A 147 11.21 8.97 -10.31
N ASN A 148 10.07 9.56 -10.71
CA ASN A 148 9.41 10.66 -10.01
C ASN A 148 8.33 10.17 -9.05
N GLY A 149 8.20 8.84 -8.87
CA GLY A 149 7.20 8.22 -8.02
C GLY A 149 5.79 8.17 -8.64
N ARG A 150 5.64 8.49 -9.93
CA ARG A 150 4.34 8.40 -10.61
C ARG A 150 4.08 6.98 -11.05
N ASP A 151 2.88 6.52 -10.80
CA ASP A 151 2.41 5.20 -11.14
C ASP A 151 1.50 5.21 -12.36
N LYS A 152 1.58 4.15 -13.14
CA LYS A 152 0.74 3.96 -14.32
C LYS A 152 0.43 2.48 -14.51
N VAL A 153 -0.83 2.19 -14.83
CA VAL A 153 -1.24 0.86 -15.26
C VAL A 153 -0.53 0.52 -16.56
N HIS A 154 0.31 -0.51 -16.52
CA HIS A 154 1.01 -1.01 -17.70
C HIS A 154 0.20 -2.12 -18.38
N ARG A 155 -0.38 -3.03 -17.59
CA ARG A 155 -1.15 -4.17 -18.13
C ARG A 155 -2.21 -4.64 -17.14
N VAL A 156 -3.35 -5.05 -17.66
CA VAL A 156 -4.39 -5.80 -16.93
C VAL A 156 -4.48 -7.18 -17.54
N LEU A 157 -4.38 -8.22 -16.71
CA LEU A 157 -4.48 -9.62 -17.10
C LEU A 157 -5.71 -10.22 -16.44
N PRO A 158 -6.83 -10.37 -17.18
CA PRO A 158 -7.99 -11.07 -16.67
C PRO A 158 -7.61 -12.49 -16.27
N CYS A 159 -8.09 -12.94 -15.11
CA CYS A 159 -8.09 -14.36 -14.79
C CYS A 159 -9.23 -14.99 -15.58
N SER A 160 -9.00 -15.29 -16.86
CA SER A 160 -9.90 -16.15 -17.60
C SER A 160 -9.89 -17.50 -16.90
N SER A 161 -11.01 -17.87 -16.29
CA SER A 161 -11.25 -19.25 -15.89
C SER A 161 -11.29 -20.11 -17.15
N SER A 162 -10.11 -20.47 -17.66
CA SER A 162 -9.98 -21.50 -18.65
C SER A 162 -10.11 -22.85 -17.92
N VAL A 163 -11.28 -23.44 -18.15
CA VAL A 163 -11.63 -24.86 -18.04
C VAL A 163 -12.19 -25.33 -16.68
N SER A 164 -13.52 -25.50 -16.74
CA SER A 164 -14.39 -26.52 -16.13
C SER A 164 -13.75 -27.79 -15.59
#